data_AF-A0A7X3R6Z2-F1
#
_entry.id   AF-A0A7X3R6Z2-F1
#
_cell.length_a   1.000
_cell.length_b   1.000
_cell.length_c   1.000
_cell.angle_alpha   90.00
_cell.angle_beta   90.00
_cell.angle_gamma   90.00
#
_symmetry.space_group_name_H-M   'P 1'
#
loop_
_entity.id
_entity.type
_entity.pdbx_description
1 polymer ?
#
loop_
_entity_poly.entity_id
_entity_poly.type
_entity_poly.pdbx_seq_one_letter_code
_entity_poly.pdbx_strand_id
1 'polypeptide(L)'
;MASERITEREAEQTLLENLRELIDEAGHGGAAQQLGVDRKTLWRALGSGRLTPRVRQALERRVANPEAARRRSRLDALERRTELIDKDVGALAEAVEALRGEFGKLADLQAEALRAWERRLSAVEARVAAGAAAGPPGREPGARHRQGHPEVVTLEPVQDEELDYGEAMPLVAEWRRQRVAHLDEGARRVERSRALVRMLELERVLISDHKLTLPPSTYPWAEDRRRDELRRVKFALVSARRELAQALSWRWVRLALTLGRWRR
;
A
#
# COMPACT_ATOMS: atom_id res chain seq x y z
N MET A 1 37.83 14.43 -61.32
CA MET A 1 37.88 13.15 -60.59
C MET A 1 38.30 13.26 -59.12
N ALA A 2 39.22 14.15 -58.72
CA ALA A 2 39.57 14.29 -57.29
C ALA A 2 38.45 14.96 -56.45
N SER A 3 37.72 15.92 -57.04
CA SER A 3 36.67 16.68 -56.35
C SER A 3 35.44 15.86 -55.98
N GLU A 4 35.01 14.91 -56.82
CA GLU A 4 33.83 14.04 -56.53
C GLU A 4 34.09 13.05 -55.38
N ARG A 5 35.34 12.61 -55.20
CA ARG A 5 35.70 11.68 -54.11
C ARG A 5 35.72 12.35 -52.74
N ILE A 6 35.87 13.67 -52.68
CA ILE A 6 35.85 14.44 -51.42
C ILE A 6 34.39 14.58 -50.96
N THR A 7 33.48 14.93 -51.87
CA THR A 7 32.05 15.07 -51.58
C THR A 7 31.38 13.77 -51.15
N GLU A 8 31.77 12.63 -51.72
CA GLU A 8 31.23 11.31 -51.30
C GLU A 8 31.64 10.92 -49.87
N ARG A 9 32.89 11.25 -49.48
CA ARG A 9 33.38 10.95 -48.12
C ARG A 9 32.70 11.81 -47.07
N GLU A 10 32.52 13.09 -47.36
CA GLU A 10 31.78 14.01 -46.47
C GLU A 10 30.32 13.56 -46.31
N ALA A 11 29.65 13.19 -47.40
CA ALA A 11 28.28 12.69 -47.36
C ALA A 11 28.15 11.39 -46.53
N GLU A 12 29.09 10.45 -46.69
CA GLU A 12 29.11 9.22 -45.89
C GLU A 12 29.32 9.49 -44.39
N GLN A 13 30.17 10.46 -44.07
CA GLN A 13 30.50 10.83 -42.69
C GLN A 13 29.30 11.48 -41.99
N THR A 14 28.57 12.37 -42.67
CA THR A 14 27.30 12.95 -42.18
C THR A 14 26.24 11.87 -41.94
N LEU A 15 26.15 10.87 -42.82
CA LEU A 15 25.21 9.75 -42.63
C LEU A 15 25.59 8.86 -41.44
N LEU A 16 26.89 8.68 -41.17
CA LEU A 16 27.38 7.97 -39.99
C LEU A 16 27.07 8.72 -38.69
N GLU A 17 27.18 10.05 -38.69
CA GLU A 17 26.80 10.88 -37.54
C GLU A 17 25.30 10.79 -37.26
N ASN A 18 24.47 10.92 -38.29
CA ASN A 18 23.02 10.71 -38.19
C ASN A 18 22.65 9.30 -37.67
N LEU A 19 23.44 8.28 -38.03
CA LEU A 19 23.26 6.93 -37.52
C LEU A 19 23.60 6.84 -36.03
N ARG A 20 24.67 7.50 -35.58
CA ARG A 20 25.07 7.54 -34.17
C ARG A 20 24.03 8.26 -33.32
N GLU A 21 23.58 9.44 -33.75
CA GLU A 21 22.52 10.19 -33.07
C GLU A 21 21.23 9.35 -32.94
N LEU A 22 20.83 8.64 -34.01
CA LEU A 22 19.68 7.75 -33.96
C LEU A 22 19.83 6.60 -32.93
N ILE A 23 21.04 6.07 -32.79
CA ILE A 23 21.33 5.03 -31.81
C ILE A 23 21.32 5.60 -30.40
N ASP A 24 21.81 6.81 -30.20
CA ASP A 24 21.80 7.48 -28.89
C ASP A 24 20.37 7.76 -28.43
N GLU A 25 19.48 8.15 -29.36
CA GLU A 25 18.06 8.40 -29.07
C GLU A 25 17.26 7.11 -28.79
N ALA A 26 17.40 6.09 -29.64
CA ALA A 26 16.50 4.93 -29.66
C ALA A 26 17.14 3.62 -29.18
N GLY A 27 18.43 3.63 -28.88
CA GLY A 27 19.24 2.44 -28.67
C GLY A 27 19.46 1.63 -29.96
N HIS A 28 20.40 0.69 -29.92
CA HIS A 28 20.76 -0.13 -31.09
C HIS A 28 19.58 -0.94 -31.67
N GLY A 29 18.68 -1.42 -30.81
CA GLY A 29 17.49 -2.16 -31.24
C GLY A 29 16.46 -1.26 -31.93
N GLY A 30 16.19 -0.08 -31.34
CA GLY A 30 15.26 0.89 -31.91
C GLY A 30 15.75 1.46 -33.24
N ALA A 31 17.04 1.80 -33.35
CA ALA A 31 17.64 2.26 -34.59
C ALA A 31 17.53 1.23 -35.73
N ALA A 32 17.78 -0.05 -35.43
CA ALA A 32 17.66 -1.14 -36.39
C ALA A 32 16.21 -1.30 -36.89
N GLN A 33 15.25 -1.27 -35.98
CA GLN A 33 13.83 -1.35 -36.29
C GLN A 33 13.34 -0.15 -37.12
N GLN A 34 13.74 1.08 -36.76
CA GLN A 34 13.38 2.29 -37.49
C GLN A 34 13.93 2.32 -38.92
N LEU A 35 15.14 1.79 -39.13
CA LEU A 35 15.77 1.69 -40.45
C LEU A 35 15.34 0.45 -41.24
N GLY A 36 14.59 -0.48 -40.63
CA GLY A 36 14.16 -1.73 -41.28
C GLY A 36 15.34 -2.67 -41.62
N VAL A 37 16.39 -2.65 -40.80
CA VAL A 37 17.59 -3.49 -40.99
C VAL A 37 17.83 -4.36 -39.77
N ASP A 38 18.50 -5.50 -39.96
CA ASP A 38 18.87 -6.37 -38.86
C ASP A 38 19.93 -5.71 -37.95
N ARG A 39 19.83 -5.94 -36.64
CA ARG A 39 20.71 -5.38 -35.61
C ARG A 39 22.18 -5.72 -35.85
N LYS A 40 22.46 -6.93 -36.39
CA LYS A 40 23.81 -7.36 -36.78
C LYS A 40 24.39 -6.54 -37.93
N THR A 41 23.54 -6.12 -38.87
CA THR A 41 23.93 -5.28 -40.01
C THR A 41 24.33 -3.88 -39.53
N LEU A 42 23.60 -3.35 -38.57
CA LEU A 42 23.86 -2.04 -37.95
C LEU A 42 25.16 -2.07 -37.13
N TRP A 43 25.39 -3.13 -36.36
CA TRP A 43 26.65 -3.37 -35.64
C TRP A 43 27.87 -3.47 -36.56
N ARG A 44 27.75 -4.19 -37.69
CA ARG A 44 28.83 -4.26 -38.69
C ARG A 44 29.12 -2.91 -39.31
N ALA A 45 28.09 -2.10 -39.57
CA ALA A 45 28.28 -0.77 -40.15
C ALA A 45 29.05 0.16 -39.21
N LEU A 46 28.73 0.14 -37.90
CA LEU A 46 29.46 0.90 -36.88
C LEU A 46 30.89 0.38 -36.67
N GLY A 47 31.06 -0.93 -36.55
CA GLY A 47 32.37 -1.54 -36.28
C GLY A 47 33.36 -1.41 -37.44
N SER A 48 32.86 -1.35 -38.69
CA SER A 48 33.70 -1.11 -39.88
C SER A 48 33.89 0.37 -40.21
N GLY A 49 33.13 1.27 -39.57
CA GLY A 49 33.11 2.70 -39.90
C GLY A 49 32.62 3.00 -41.32
N ARG A 50 31.94 2.05 -41.98
CA ARG A 50 31.41 2.19 -43.34
C ARG A 50 29.96 1.77 -43.40
N LEU A 51 29.16 2.55 -44.11
CA LEU A 51 27.74 2.25 -44.26
C LEU A 51 27.55 1.15 -45.30
N THR A 52 26.88 0.07 -44.91
CA THR A 52 26.41 -0.90 -45.92
C THR A 52 25.40 -0.23 -46.85
N PRO A 53 25.29 -0.65 -48.13
CA PRO A 53 24.36 -0.01 -49.08
C PRO A 53 22.92 0.06 -48.58
N ARG A 54 22.46 -0.98 -47.86
CA ARG A 54 21.13 -1.01 -47.24
C ARG A 54 20.96 0.04 -46.15
N VAL A 55 21.96 0.20 -45.29
CA VAL A 55 21.91 1.20 -44.19
C VAL A 55 22.01 2.61 -44.75
N ARG A 56 22.88 2.85 -45.75
CA ARG A 56 22.98 4.13 -46.46
C ARG A 56 21.63 4.51 -47.08
N GLN A 57 21.02 3.62 -47.86
CA GLN A 57 19.73 3.89 -48.51
C GLN A 57 18.60 4.13 -47.49
N ALA A 58 18.60 3.40 -46.37
CA ALA A 58 17.61 3.60 -45.31
C ALA A 58 17.78 4.96 -44.61
N LEU A 59 19.01 5.38 -44.35
CA LEU A 59 19.32 6.70 -43.77
C LEU A 59 18.98 7.83 -44.72
N GLU A 60 19.33 7.72 -46.01
CA GLU A 60 18.97 8.71 -47.03
C GLU A 60 17.45 8.89 -47.14
N ARG A 61 16.68 7.79 -47.11
CA ARG A 61 15.21 7.84 -47.08
C ARG A 61 14.66 8.51 -45.82
N ARG A 62 15.32 8.31 -44.67
CA ARG A 62 14.94 8.96 -43.40
C ARG A 62 15.23 10.45 -43.41
N VAL A 63 16.39 10.86 -43.92
CA VAL A 63 16.78 12.27 -44.08
C VAL A 63 15.84 12.97 -45.07
N ALA A 64 15.41 12.28 -46.13
CA ALA A 64 14.44 12.80 -47.08
C ALA A 64 13.01 12.95 -46.51
N ASN A 65 12.65 12.22 -45.45
CA ASN A 65 11.33 12.30 -44.84
C ASN A 65 11.36 12.17 -43.29
N PRO A 66 11.79 13.22 -42.59
CA PRO A 66 11.94 13.20 -41.13
C PRO A 66 10.59 13.12 -40.41
N GLU A 67 9.50 13.63 -41.01
CA GLU A 67 8.17 13.57 -40.40
C GLU A 67 7.62 12.15 -40.29
N ALA A 68 7.78 11.34 -41.33
CA ALA A 68 7.33 9.95 -41.33
C ALA A 68 8.03 9.12 -40.24
N ALA A 69 9.34 9.38 -40.03
CA ALA A 69 10.11 8.74 -38.97
C ALA A 69 9.63 9.16 -37.57
N ARG A 70 9.38 10.46 -37.35
CA ARG A 70 8.84 10.98 -36.08
C ARG A 70 7.45 10.42 -35.77
N ARG A 71 6.56 10.31 -36.77
CA ARG A 71 5.22 9.73 -36.60
C ARG A 71 5.28 8.25 -36.19
N ARG A 72 6.13 7.45 -36.83
CA ARG A 72 6.33 6.04 -36.45
C ARG A 72 6.87 5.89 -35.04
N SER A 73 7.92 6.63 -34.68
CA SER A 73 8.48 6.59 -33.33
C SER A 73 7.44 6.98 -32.26
N ARG A 74 6.55 7.94 -32.57
CA ARG A 74 5.47 8.34 -31.66
C ARG A 74 4.41 7.25 -31.51
N LEU A 75 4.08 6.54 -32.58
CA LEU A 75 3.14 5.40 -32.55
C LEU A 75 3.72 4.25 -31.73
N ASP A 76 4.97 3.84 -31.97
CA ASP A 76 5.63 2.77 -31.20
C ASP A 76 5.72 3.11 -29.70
N ALA A 77 5.99 4.38 -29.36
CA ALA A 77 6.03 4.82 -27.98
C ALA A 77 4.63 4.80 -27.31
N LEU A 78 3.57 5.11 -28.07
CA LEU A 78 2.20 5.01 -27.59
C LEU A 78 1.78 3.55 -27.40
N GLU A 79 2.16 2.66 -28.33
CA GLU A 79 1.85 1.23 -28.27
C GLU A 79 2.51 0.55 -27.06
N ARG A 80 3.81 0.83 -26.82
CA ARG A 80 4.49 0.36 -25.60
C ARG A 80 3.85 0.89 -24.32
N ARG A 81 3.37 2.14 -24.35
CA ARG A 81 2.68 2.74 -23.20
C ARG A 81 1.34 2.06 -22.97
N THR A 82 0.58 1.72 -24.01
CA THR A 82 -0.68 0.97 -23.88
C THR A 82 -0.43 -0.43 -23.34
N GLU A 83 0.61 -1.14 -23.83
CA GLU A 83 0.97 -2.46 -23.30
C GLU A 83 1.34 -2.44 -21.81
N LEU A 84 2.04 -1.39 -21.35
CA LEU A 84 2.36 -1.21 -19.93
C LEU A 84 1.08 -0.96 -19.11
N ILE A 85 0.19 -0.12 -19.60
CA ILE A 85 -1.09 0.15 -18.94
C ILE A 85 -1.93 -1.12 -18.84
N ASP A 86 -2.00 -1.93 -19.90
CA ASP A 86 -2.77 -3.18 -19.89
C ASP A 86 -2.19 -4.18 -18.89
N LYS A 87 -0.86 -4.25 -18.76
CA LYS A 87 -0.20 -5.05 -17.72
C LYS A 87 -0.54 -4.56 -16.31
N ASP A 88 -0.49 -3.25 -16.09
CA ASP A 88 -0.81 -2.65 -14.79
C ASP A 88 -2.29 -2.87 -14.42
N VAL A 89 -3.20 -2.79 -15.40
CA VAL A 89 -4.63 -3.08 -15.23
C VAL A 89 -4.86 -4.56 -14.90
N GLY A 90 -4.17 -5.47 -15.58
CA GLY A 90 -4.21 -6.90 -15.29
C GLY A 90 -3.76 -7.21 -13.86
N ALA A 91 -2.62 -6.66 -13.44
CA ALA A 91 -2.10 -6.82 -12.08
C ALA A 91 -3.06 -6.24 -11.02
N LEU A 92 -3.70 -5.10 -11.31
CA LEU A 92 -4.71 -4.52 -10.43
C LEU A 92 -5.94 -5.42 -10.30
N ALA A 93 -6.41 -6.01 -11.40
CA ALA A 93 -7.55 -6.93 -11.39
C ALA A 93 -7.26 -8.18 -10.55
N GLU A 94 -6.08 -8.77 -10.69
CA GLU A 94 -5.62 -9.90 -9.86
C GLU A 94 -5.56 -9.52 -8.37
N ALA A 95 -5.02 -8.34 -8.04
CA ALA A 95 -4.97 -7.85 -6.67
C ALA A 95 -6.36 -7.64 -6.07
N VAL A 96 -7.32 -7.14 -6.86
CA VAL A 96 -8.72 -6.95 -6.43
C VAL A 96 -9.40 -8.29 -6.16
N GLU A 97 -9.21 -9.28 -7.03
CA GLU A 97 -9.79 -10.62 -6.83
C GLU A 97 -9.18 -11.34 -5.62
N ALA A 98 -7.87 -11.21 -5.39
CA ALA A 98 -7.23 -11.71 -4.18
C ALA A 98 -7.83 -11.07 -2.92
N LEU A 99 -8.01 -9.74 -2.94
CA LEU A 99 -8.64 -9.00 -1.84
C LEU A 99 -10.09 -9.47 -1.61
N ARG A 100 -10.85 -9.69 -2.68
CA ARG A 100 -12.22 -10.21 -2.62
C ARG A 100 -12.27 -11.60 -1.97
N GLY A 101 -11.32 -12.47 -2.30
CA GLY A 101 -11.17 -13.77 -1.66
C GLY A 101 -10.87 -13.68 -0.16
N GLU A 102 -10.02 -12.73 0.25
CA GLU A 102 -9.77 -12.47 1.68
C GLU A 102 -11.01 -11.94 2.40
N PHE A 103 -11.78 -11.05 1.78
CA PHE A 103 -13.04 -10.57 2.32
C PHE A 103 -14.08 -11.70 2.47
N GLY A 104 -14.13 -12.63 1.51
CA GLY A 104 -14.96 -13.83 1.61
C GLY A 104 -14.61 -14.67 2.85
N LYS A 105 -13.34 -14.99 3.04
CA LYS A 105 -12.86 -15.72 4.23
C LYS A 105 -13.18 -14.99 5.54
N LEU A 106 -13.06 -13.66 5.55
CA LEU A 106 -13.42 -12.85 6.71
C LEU A 106 -14.93 -12.87 6.99
N ALA A 107 -15.76 -12.87 5.94
CA ALA A 107 -17.21 -12.98 6.08
C ALA A 107 -17.61 -14.35 6.64
N ASP A 108 -16.97 -15.43 6.18
CA ASP A 108 -17.18 -16.78 6.69
C ASP A 108 -16.81 -16.89 8.17
N LEU A 109 -15.64 -16.35 8.55
CA LEU A 109 -15.21 -16.30 9.96
C LEU A 109 -16.16 -15.47 10.84
N GLN A 110 -16.72 -14.38 10.32
CA GLN A 110 -17.72 -13.60 11.03
C GLN A 110 -19.04 -14.36 11.20
N ALA A 111 -19.48 -15.08 10.16
CA ALA A 111 -20.68 -15.91 10.22
C ALA A 111 -20.53 -17.05 11.24
N GLU A 112 -19.37 -17.72 11.27
CA GLU A 112 -19.08 -18.75 12.27
C GLU A 112 -19.04 -18.19 13.69
N ALA A 113 -18.43 -17.02 13.88
CA ALA A 113 -18.40 -16.35 15.17
C ALA A 113 -19.82 -15.99 15.66
N LEU A 114 -20.68 -15.46 14.77
CA LEU A 114 -22.07 -15.16 15.09
C LEU A 114 -22.84 -16.41 15.50
N ARG A 115 -22.74 -17.52 14.75
CA ARG A 115 -23.36 -18.81 15.11
C ARG A 115 -22.84 -19.36 16.44
N ALA A 116 -21.57 -19.14 16.76
CA ALA A 116 -21.01 -19.55 18.05
C ALA A 116 -21.57 -18.71 19.20
N TRP A 117 -21.77 -17.41 18.98
CA TRP A 117 -22.42 -16.51 19.94
C TRP A 117 -23.89 -16.85 20.15
N GLU A 118 -24.65 -17.09 19.08
CA GLU A 118 -26.06 -17.53 19.17
C GLU A 118 -26.19 -18.81 20.00
N ARG A 119 -25.35 -19.82 19.74
CA ARG A 119 -25.35 -21.06 20.55
C ARG A 119 -25.07 -20.82 22.03
N ARG A 120 -24.16 -19.90 22.36
CA ARG A 120 -23.87 -19.53 23.76
C ARG A 120 -25.06 -18.81 24.39
N LEU A 121 -25.68 -17.90 23.64
CA LEU A 121 -26.85 -17.16 24.09
C LEU A 121 -28.00 -18.11 24.41
N SER A 122 -28.31 -19.05 23.50
CA SER A 122 -29.33 -20.07 23.72
C SER A 122 -29.02 -20.98 24.90
N ALA A 123 -27.73 -21.32 25.13
CA ALA A 123 -27.34 -22.12 26.29
C ALA A 123 -27.51 -21.35 27.62
N VAL A 124 -27.29 -20.03 27.62
CA VAL A 124 -27.55 -19.16 28.78
C VAL A 124 -29.06 -19.02 29.02
N GLU A 125 -29.84 -18.78 27.97
CA GLU A 125 -31.31 -18.70 28.06
C GLU A 125 -31.91 -20.00 28.59
N ALA A 126 -31.43 -21.16 28.13
CA ALA A 126 -31.85 -22.47 28.64
C ALA A 126 -31.49 -22.66 30.12
N ARG A 127 -30.31 -22.19 30.56
CA ARG A 127 -29.92 -22.22 31.99
C ARG A 127 -30.76 -21.29 32.85
N VAL A 128 -31.12 -20.11 32.35
CA VAL A 128 -32.00 -19.16 33.05
C VAL A 128 -33.41 -19.72 33.17
N ALA A 129 -33.93 -20.34 32.10
CA ALA A 129 -35.22 -21.03 32.12
C ALA A 129 -35.23 -22.21 33.10
N ALA A 130 -34.13 -22.97 33.20
CA ALA A 130 -33.98 -24.08 34.16
C ALA A 130 -33.71 -23.61 35.60
N GLY A 131 -33.12 -22.42 35.80
CA GLY A 131 -32.74 -21.85 37.09
C GLY A 131 -33.81 -20.98 37.76
N ALA A 132 -34.93 -20.70 37.08
CA ALA A 132 -36.02 -19.87 37.60
C ALA A 132 -36.79 -20.47 38.80
N ALA A 133 -36.41 -21.66 39.30
CA ALA A 133 -37.00 -22.28 40.49
C ALA A 133 -36.24 -21.96 41.81
N ALA A 134 -35.10 -21.27 41.79
CA ALA A 134 -34.35 -20.94 43.01
C ALA A 134 -33.81 -19.51 42.97
N GLY A 135 -34.58 -18.57 43.50
CA GLY A 135 -34.14 -17.19 43.68
C GLY A 135 -33.19 -17.05 44.87
N PRO A 136 -32.10 -16.26 44.77
CA PRO A 136 -31.40 -15.72 45.92
C PRO A 136 -31.81 -14.26 46.19
N PRO A 137 -31.77 -13.81 47.46
CA PRO A 137 -32.33 -12.55 47.88
C PRO A 137 -31.38 -11.37 47.63
N GLY A 138 -31.99 -10.22 47.32
CA GLY A 138 -31.56 -8.87 47.71
C GLY A 138 -30.13 -8.45 47.40
N ARG A 139 -29.94 -7.71 46.30
CA ARG A 139 -28.80 -6.78 46.16
C ARG A 139 -29.31 -5.44 45.66
N GLU A 140 -29.10 -4.40 46.47
CA GLU A 140 -29.53 -3.02 46.25
C GLU A 140 -28.96 -2.39 44.97
N PRO A 141 -29.66 -1.39 44.40
CA PRO A 141 -29.27 -0.75 43.15
C PRO A 141 -28.17 0.30 43.38
N GLY A 142 -26.92 -0.14 43.32
CA GLY A 142 -25.77 0.77 43.21
C GLY A 142 -25.82 1.54 41.89
N ALA A 143 -25.80 2.87 41.99
CA ALA A 143 -25.81 3.81 40.87
C ALA A 143 -24.77 3.42 39.80
N ARG A 144 -25.25 3.19 38.57
CA ARG A 144 -24.42 2.97 37.39
C ARG A 144 -23.74 4.30 37.02
N HIS A 145 -22.59 4.58 37.62
CA HIS A 145 -21.62 5.45 36.96
C HIS A 145 -21.29 4.80 35.61
N ARG A 146 -21.55 5.54 34.52
CA ARG A 146 -21.05 5.22 33.19
C ARG A 146 -19.52 5.28 33.25
N GLN A 147 -18.87 4.22 33.72
CA GLN A 147 -17.44 4.05 33.54
C GLN A 147 -17.21 3.80 32.06
N GLY A 148 -16.79 4.86 31.36
CA GLY A 148 -15.98 4.70 30.15
C GLY A 148 -14.85 3.72 30.47
N HIS A 149 -14.60 2.79 29.55
CA HIS A 149 -13.72 1.65 29.72
C HIS A 149 -12.42 2.00 30.47
N PRO A 150 -11.95 1.14 31.39
CA PRO A 150 -10.64 1.33 31.98
C PRO A 150 -9.59 1.10 30.88
N GLU A 151 -8.88 2.16 30.47
CA GLU A 151 -7.84 2.16 29.43
C GLU A 151 -6.53 1.56 29.94
N VAL A 152 -5.94 0.56 29.25
CA VAL A 152 -4.77 -0.27 29.70
C VAL A 152 -3.58 0.55 30.18
N VAL A 153 -3.50 1.79 29.72
CA VAL A 153 -2.48 2.78 30.05
C VAL A 153 -3.19 4.01 30.63
N THR A 154 -2.71 4.51 31.77
CA THR A 154 -3.12 5.81 32.27
C THR A 154 -2.74 6.90 31.27
N LEU A 155 -3.66 7.80 30.93
CA LEU A 155 -3.43 8.84 29.93
C LEU A 155 -2.37 9.85 30.37
N GLU A 156 -2.40 10.24 31.63
CA GLU A 156 -1.47 11.18 32.24
C GLU A 156 -0.42 10.43 33.07
N PRO A 157 0.85 10.87 33.04
CA PRO A 157 1.89 10.27 33.86
C PRO A 157 1.63 10.57 35.34
N VAL A 158 1.42 9.53 36.14
CA VAL A 158 1.35 9.58 37.60
C VAL A 158 2.76 9.42 38.20
N GLN A 159 2.98 9.99 39.39
CA GLN A 159 4.20 9.72 40.18
C GLN A 159 4.34 8.21 40.44
N ASP A 160 5.57 7.70 40.35
CA ASP A 160 5.94 6.30 40.59
C ASP A 160 5.44 5.26 39.56
N GLU A 161 4.92 5.67 38.40
CA GLU A 161 4.52 4.77 37.31
C GLU A 161 5.65 3.89 36.76
N GLU A 162 6.90 4.33 36.89
CA GLU A 162 8.06 3.54 36.49
C GLU A 162 8.16 2.23 37.29
N LEU A 163 7.69 2.22 38.55
CA LEU A 163 7.62 1.02 39.39
C LEU A 163 6.51 0.07 38.92
N ASP A 164 5.39 0.61 38.44
CA ASP A 164 4.23 -0.17 38.01
C ASP A 164 4.40 -0.75 36.59
N TYR A 165 4.97 0.01 35.67
CA TYR A 165 5.14 -0.41 34.27
C TYR A 165 6.50 -1.08 34.02
N GLY A 166 7.52 -0.79 34.82
CA GLY A 166 8.85 -1.40 34.73
C GLY A 166 9.41 -1.36 33.30
N GLU A 167 9.74 -2.53 32.75
CA GLU A 167 10.30 -2.68 31.40
C GLU A 167 9.36 -2.23 30.27
N ALA A 168 8.05 -2.13 30.54
CA ALA A 168 7.05 -1.69 29.56
C ALA A 168 7.01 -0.16 29.40
N MET A 169 7.71 0.61 30.25
CA MET A 169 7.63 2.06 30.28
C MET A 169 7.89 2.74 28.92
N PRO A 170 8.86 2.31 28.09
CA PRO A 170 9.06 2.88 26.75
C PRO A 170 7.84 2.70 25.83
N LEU A 171 7.17 1.55 25.92
CA LEU A 171 5.98 1.23 25.14
C LEU A 171 4.76 2.05 25.61
N VAL A 172 4.63 2.26 26.92
CA VAL A 172 3.62 3.14 27.53
C VAL A 172 3.79 4.58 27.06
N ALA A 173 5.03 5.10 27.08
CA ALA A 173 5.33 6.44 26.59
C ALA A 173 5.02 6.59 25.09
N GLU A 174 5.34 5.57 24.29
CA GLU A 174 4.96 5.55 22.87
C GLU A 174 3.45 5.52 22.68
N TRP A 175 2.74 4.67 23.42
CA TRP A 175 1.29 4.55 23.36
C TRP A 175 0.61 5.90 23.64
N ARG A 176 1.06 6.62 24.68
CA ARG A 176 0.57 7.98 25.01
C ARG A 176 0.81 8.97 23.87
N ARG A 177 1.99 8.96 23.24
CA ARG A 177 2.25 9.81 22.06
C ARG A 177 1.29 9.50 20.91
N GLN A 178 1.02 8.23 20.64
CA GLN A 178 0.08 7.83 19.59
C GLN A 178 -1.36 8.20 19.95
N ARG A 179 -1.74 8.11 21.22
CA ARG A 179 -3.05 8.56 21.72
C ARG A 179 -3.26 10.05 21.46
N VAL A 180 -2.28 10.89 21.81
CA VAL A 180 -2.31 12.33 21.52
C VAL A 180 -2.43 12.59 20.01
N ALA A 181 -1.60 11.93 19.20
CA ALA A 181 -1.64 12.08 17.74
C ALA A 181 -2.96 11.59 17.10
N HIS A 182 -3.63 10.61 17.70
CA HIS A 182 -4.94 10.13 17.26
C HIS A 182 -6.06 11.13 17.59
N LEU A 183 -5.99 11.75 18.77
CA LEU A 183 -6.97 12.72 19.26
C LEU A 183 -6.76 14.13 18.71
N ASP A 184 -5.62 14.42 18.07
CA ASP A 184 -5.36 15.69 17.41
C ASP A 184 -6.36 15.96 16.28
N GLU A 185 -7.33 16.84 16.54
CA GLU A 185 -8.37 17.23 15.58
C GLU A 185 -7.80 17.93 14.33
N GLY A 186 -6.63 18.55 14.44
CA GLY A 186 -5.92 19.20 13.33
C GLY A 186 -5.22 18.22 12.39
N ALA A 187 -4.98 16.98 12.83
CA ALA A 187 -4.26 15.98 12.04
C ALA A 187 -5.09 15.45 10.87
N ARG A 188 -4.40 15.16 9.75
CA ARG A 188 -5.05 14.59 8.58
C ARG A 188 -5.63 13.22 8.93
N ARG A 189 -6.74 12.85 8.30
CA ARG A 189 -7.41 11.54 8.53
C ARG A 189 -6.44 10.35 8.48
N VAL A 190 -5.48 10.36 7.54
CA VAL A 190 -4.45 9.31 7.42
C VAL A 190 -3.53 9.27 8.63
N GLU A 191 -3.12 10.41 9.16
CA GLU A 191 -2.24 10.50 10.34
C GLU A 191 -2.97 9.98 11.58
N ARG A 192 -4.22 10.40 11.79
CA ARG A 192 -5.07 9.88 12.88
C ARG A 192 -5.29 8.37 12.80
N SER A 193 -5.53 7.84 11.60
CA SER A 193 -5.69 6.40 11.41
C SER A 193 -4.38 5.63 11.63
N ARG A 194 -3.22 6.18 11.24
CA ARG A 194 -1.91 5.58 11.54
C ARG A 194 -1.64 5.54 13.04
N ALA A 195 -1.92 6.64 13.73
CA ALA A 195 -1.77 6.74 15.17
C ALA A 195 -2.66 5.72 15.90
N LEU A 196 -3.93 5.57 15.48
CA LEU A 196 -4.84 4.55 16.02
C LEU A 196 -4.30 3.13 15.83
N VAL A 197 -3.81 2.79 14.64
CA VAL A 197 -3.23 1.46 14.37
C VAL A 197 -2.04 1.19 15.28
N ARG A 198 -1.10 2.14 15.38
CA ARG A 198 0.09 1.98 16.22
C ARG A 198 -0.27 1.87 17.70
N MET A 199 -1.22 2.69 18.17
CA MET A 199 -1.74 2.64 19.53
C MET A 199 -2.30 1.26 19.88
N LEU A 200 -3.11 0.66 19.00
CA LEU A 200 -3.70 -0.67 19.21
C LEU A 200 -2.65 -1.81 19.12
N GLU A 201 -1.62 -1.67 18.29
CA GLU A 201 -0.50 -2.61 18.25
C GLU A 201 0.28 -2.61 19.56
N LEU A 202 0.54 -1.41 20.11
CA LEU A 202 1.18 -1.24 21.41
C LEU A 202 0.30 -1.79 22.53
N GLU A 203 -1.00 -1.50 22.54
CA GLU A 203 -1.95 -2.03 23.53
C GLU A 203 -1.93 -3.56 23.54
N ARG A 204 -1.89 -4.19 22.37
CA ARG A 204 -1.78 -5.65 22.25
C ARG A 204 -0.51 -6.19 22.90
N VAL A 205 0.64 -5.58 22.63
CA VAL A 205 1.96 -5.97 23.19
C VAL A 205 1.96 -5.79 24.71
N LEU A 206 1.43 -4.68 25.21
CA LEU A 206 1.31 -4.39 26.64
C LEU A 206 0.47 -5.45 27.38
N ILE A 207 -0.63 -5.91 26.77
CA ILE A 207 -1.49 -6.97 27.36
C ILE A 207 -0.87 -8.38 27.18
N SER A 208 -0.27 -8.67 26.02
CA SER A 208 0.26 -10.00 25.73
C SER A 208 1.56 -10.27 26.47
N ASP A 209 2.55 -9.40 26.31
CA ASP A 209 3.93 -9.67 26.67
C ASP A 209 4.22 -9.16 28.08
N HIS A 210 3.69 -7.98 28.43
CA HIS A 210 3.89 -7.35 29.73
C HIS A 210 2.74 -7.59 30.72
N LYS A 211 1.66 -8.27 30.31
CA LYS A 211 0.50 -8.63 31.14
C LYS A 211 -0.09 -7.46 31.94
N LEU A 212 0.01 -6.23 31.43
CA LEU A 212 -0.42 -5.03 32.16
C LEU A 212 -1.93 -4.99 32.38
N THR A 213 -2.36 -4.82 33.64
CA THR A 213 -3.76 -4.68 34.09
C THR A 213 -4.07 -3.26 34.55
N LEU A 214 -5.36 -2.98 34.82
CA LEU A 214 -5.78 -1.74 35.48
C LEU A 214 -6.54 -1.98 36.78
N PRO A 215 -6.17 -1.25 37.85
CA PRO A 215 -4.87 -0.60 38.01
C PRO A 215 -3.74 -1.65 38.02
N PRO A 216 -2.55 -1.34 37.45
CA PRO A 216 -1.44 -2.30 37.32
C PRO A 216 -1.00 -2.89 38.66
N SER A 217 -1.23 -2.17 39.76
CA SER A 217 -0.90 -2.57 41.13
C SER A 217 -1.98 -3.40 41.84
N THR A 218 -3.21 -3.48 41.32
CA THR A 218 -4.35 -3.94 42.14
C THR A 218 -4.85 -5.34 41.81
N TYR A 219 -4.70 -5.84 40.57
CA TYR A 219 -5.18 -7.19 40.22
C TYR A 219 -4.38 -7.80 39.06
N PRO A 220 -3.90 -9.06 39.16
CA PRO A 220 -3.44 -9.81 37.99
C PRO A 220 -4.63 -10.15 37.07
N TRP A 221 -4.41 -10.20 35.76
CA TRP A 221 -5.47 -10.57 34.81
C TRP A 221 -6.02 -11.95 35.15
N ALA A 222 -7.35 -12.06 35.28
CA ALA A 222 -7.98 -13.35 35.02
C ALA A 222 -7.74 -13.72 33.54
N GLU A 223 -7.25 -14.94 33.28
CA GLU A 223 -6.87 -15.35 31.92
C GLU A 223 -8.01 -15.23 30.89
N ASP A 224 -9.26 -15.43 31.31
CA ASP A 224 -10.41 -15.25 30.45
C ASP A 224 -10.62 -13.77 30.07
N ARG A 225 -10.49 -12.86 31.05
CA ARG A 225 -10.59 -11.42 30.82
C ARG A 225 -9.47 -10.92 29.90
N ARG A 226 -8.25 -11.44 30.06
CA ARG A 226 -7.11 -11.15 29.18
C ARG A 226 -7.36 -11.62 27.75
N ARG A 227 -7.89 -12.85 27.59
CA ARG A 227 -8.27 -13.39 26.28
C ARG A 227 -9.35 -12.55 25.59
N ASP A 228 -10.33 -12.06 26.35
CA ASP A 228 -11.38 -11.20 25.81
C ASP A 228 -10.84 -9.83 25.40
N GLU A 229 -9.93 -9.24 26.19
CA GLU A 229 -9.29 -7.97 25.84
C GLU A 229 -8.39 -8.09 24.61
N LEU A 230 -7.57 -9.14 24.53
CA LEU A 230 -6.77 -9.42 23.33
C LEU A 230 -7.64 -9.64 22.09
N ARG A 231 -8.82 -10.26 22.24
CA ARG A 231 -9.80 -10.38 21.17
C ARG A 231 -10.37 -9.01 20.78
N ARG A 232 -10.75 -8.17 21.75
CA ARG A 232 -11.22 -6.79 21.50
C ARG A 232 -10.19 -5.99 20.72
N VAL A 233 -8.94 -5.96 21.19
CA VAL A 233 -7.84 -5.24 20.56
C VAL A 233 -7.55 -5.79 19.17
N LYS A 234 -7.59 -7.11 18.97
CA LYS A 234 -7.45 -7.73 17.65
C LYS A 234 -8.51 -7.23 16.66
N PHE A 235 -9.78 -7.22 17.06
CA PHE A 235 -10.87 -6.76 16.20
C PHE A 235 -10.78 -5.25 15.93
N ALA A 236 -10.48 -4.45 16.96
CA ALA A 236 -10.25 -3.02 16.81
C ALA A 236 -9.10 -2.73 15.84
N LEU A 237 -7.99 -3.47 15.92
CA LEU A 237 -6.84 -3.32 15.03
C LEU A 237 -7.19 -3.62 13.57
N VAL A 238 -7.99 -4.67 13.32
CA VAL A 238 -8.49 -4.98 11.98
C VAL A 238 -9.35 -3.84 11.44
N SER A 239 -10.25 -3.29 12.26
CA SER A 239 -11.08 -2.13 11.88
C SER A 239 -10.21 -0.90 11.56
N ALA A 240 -9.27 -0.56 12.44
CA ALA A 240 -8.38 0.59 12.28
C ALA A 240 -7.51 0.48 11.02
N ARG A 241 -7.02 -0.72 10.68
CA ARG A 241 -6.27 -0.96 9.44
C ARG A 241 -7.13 -0.78 8.19
N ARG A 242 -8.40 -1.20 8.23
CA ARG A 242 -9.35 -0.94 7.14
C ARG A 242 -9.62 0.56 6.99
N GLU A 243 -9.80 1.28 8.09
CA GLU A 243 -9.97 2.73 8.07
C GLU A 243 -8.74 3.45 7.50
N LEU A 244 -7.54 2.99 7.84
CA LEU A 244 -6.30 3.52 7.26
C LEU A 244 -6.24 3.27 5.75
N ALA A 245 -6.56 2.06 5.29
CA ALA A 245 -6.61 1.73 3.88
C ALA A 245 -7.61 2.62 3.13
N GLN A 246 -8.80 2.83 3.69
CA GLN A 246 -9.79 3.76 3.15
C GLN A 246 -9.29 5.20 3.13
N ALA A 247 -8.64 5.68 4.20
CA ALA A 247 -8.11 7.04 4.24
C ALA A 247 -7.04 7.26 3.17
N LEU A 248 -6.20 6.25 2.91
CA LEU A 248 -5.21 6.28 1.84
C LEU A 248 -5.84 6.26 0.45
N SER A 249 -6.85 5.41 0.21
CA SER A 249 -7.54 5.37 -1.08
C SER A 249 -8.24 6.69 -1.39
N TRP A 250 -8.92 7.29 -0.40
CA TRP A 250 -9.52 8.62 -0.55
C TRP A 250 -8.51 9.72 -0.84
N ARG A 251 -7.30 9.64 -0.27
CA ARG A 251 -6.21 10.58 -0.59
C ARG A 251 -5.80 10.47 -2.06
N TRP A 252 -5.67 9.26 -2.59
CA TRP A 252 -5.37 9.03 -4.01
C TRP A 252 -6.48 9.53 -4.93
N VAL A 253 -7.74 9.25 -4.61
CA VAL A 253 -8.89 9.76 -5.36
C VAL A 253 -8.88 11.29 -5.40
N ARG A 254 -8.66 11.94 -4.25
CA ARG A 254 -8.54 13.41 -4.19
C ARG A 254 -7.39 13.91 -5.05
N LEU A 255 -6.21 13.28 -4.97
CA LEU A 255 -5.04 13.66 -5.75
C LEU A 255 -5.32 13.57 -7.26
N ALA A 256 -5.94 12.47 -7.71
CA ALA A 256 -6.34 12.27 -9.10
C ALA A 256 -7.35 13.33 -9.58
N LEU A 257 -8.36 13.63 -8.76
CA LEU A 257 -9.35 14.68 -9.06
C LEU A 257 -8.71 16.08 -9.12
N THR A 258 -7.76 16.37 -8.23
CA THR A 258 -7.05 17.66 -8.25
C THR A 258 -6.13 17.78 -9.46
N LEU A 259 -5.39 16.73 -9.84
CA LEU A 259 -4.51 16.75 -11.01
C LEU A 259 -5.28 16.85 -12.34
N GLY A 260 -6.45 16.23 -12.43
CA GLY A 260 -7.33 16.35 -13.60
C GLY A 260 -7.85 17.77 -13.84
N ARG A 261 -7.87 18.61 -12.80
CA ARG A 261 -8.32 20.01 -12.86
C ARG A 261 -7.26 20.99 -13.37
N TRP A 262 -5.98 20.61 -13.37
CA TRP A 262 -4.87 21.43 -13.89
C TRP A 262 -4.58 21.20 -15.38
N ARG A 263 -5.36 20.34 -16.05
CA ARG A 263 -5.18 19.96 -17.46
C ARG A 263 -6.25 20.52 -18.41
N ARG A 264 -7.07 21.47 -17.95
CA ARG A 264 -7.96 22.31 -18.77
C ARG A 264 -7.53 23.75 -18.61
#